data_AF-A0A7K4MT16-F1
#
_entry.id   AF-A0A7K4MT16-F1
#
_cell.length_a   1.000
_cell.length_b   1.000
_cell.length_c   1.000
_cell.angle_alpha   90.00
_cell.angle_beta   90.00
_cell.angle_gamma   90.00
#
_symmetry.space_group_name_H-M   'P 1'
#
loop_
_entity.id
_entity.type
_entity.pdbx_description
1 polymer ?
#
loop_
_entity_poly.entity_id
_entity_poly.type
_entity_poly.pdbx_seq_one_letter_code
_entity_poly.pdbx_strand_id
1 'polypeptide(L)'
;MATNPYFNNFSSAADQGLIEDLFIEAIKMYGQDMYYIPRTLVSEDTLMGDDTYSEFNDARMIEIYIKDVDGFSGEVDVISRFGLEIHDEITFTVAVRRYRELDFSTTEDIADGRNRIPKEGDLIFFPLVESLFEIITVADQPYGDIFYQTGSLQGYDMKCVLFEYTDQKFDTGVEAID
;
A
#
# COMPACT_ATOMS: atom_id res chain seq x y z
N MET A 1 -24.22 -16.96 -25.58
CA MET A 1 -23.47 -17.05 -24.32
C MET A 1 -22.79 -15.70 -24.14
N ALA A 2 -22.92 -15.05 -22.99
CA ALA A 2 -22.46 -13.66 -22.81
C ALA A 2 -20.98 -13.55 -22.42
N THR A 3 -20.40 -14.59 -21.81
CA THR A 3 -18.99 -14.65 -21.42
C THR A 3 -18.15 -15.40 -22.46
N ASN A 4 -16.85 -15.11 -22.50
CA ASN A 4 -15.92 -15.74 -23.42
C ASN A 4 -15.79 -17.24 -23.10
N PRO A 5 -16.15 -18.17 -24.01
CA PRO A 5 -16.09 -19.61 -23.76
C PRO A 5 -14.66 -20.17 -23.64
N TYR A 6 -13.63 -19.39 -24.00
CA TYR A 6 -12.22 -19.80 -23.91
C TYR A 6 -11.57 -19.47 -22.56
N PHE A 7 -12.24 -18.74 -21.67
CA PHE A 7 -11.70 -18.40 -20.35
C PHE A 7 -12.50 -19.09 -19.24
N ASN A 8 -11.80 -19.90 -18.43
CA ASN A 8 -12.36 -20.52 -17.23
C ASN A 8 -11.86 -19.80 -15.97
N ASN A 9 -12.58 -18.77 -15.53
CA ASN A 9 -12.16 -17.92 -14.41
C ASN A 9 -12.02 -18.64 -13.06
N PHE A 10 -12.67 -19.80 -12.86
CA PHE A 10 -12.79 -20.44 -11.54
C PHE A 10 -12.06 -21.77 -11.38
N SER A 11 -11.85 -22.53 -12.45
CA SER A 11 -11.39 -23.93 -12.36
C SER A 11 -10.01 -24.18 -12.97
N SER A 12 -9.48 -23.21 -13.71
CA SER A 12 -8.21 -23.35 -14.43
C SER A 12 -7.17 -22.44 -13.82
N ALA A 13 -6.18 -23.02 -13.15
CA ALA A 13 -5.07 -22.27 -12.55
C ALA A 13 -4.24 -21.52 -13.59
N ALA A 14 -4.12 -22.05 -14.82
CA ALA A 14 -3.41 -21.39 -15.91
C ALA A 14 -4.12 -20.10 -16.38
N ASP A 15 -5.46 -20.13 -16.46
CA ASP A 15 -6.24 -18.95 -16.84
C ASP A 15 -6.23 -17.89 -15.74
N GLN A 16 -6.28 -18.32 -14.46
CA GLN A 16 -6.15 -17.40 -13.31
C GLN A 16 -4.79 -16.72 -13.28
N GLY A 17 -3.71 -17.47 -13.54
CA GLY A 17 -2.36 -16.92 -13.65
C GLY A 17 -2.23 -15.93 -14.81
N LEU A 18 -2.81 -16.22 -15.97
CA LEU A 18 -2.81 -15.28 -17.09
C LEU A 18 -3.56 -13.98 -16.78
N ILE A 19 -4.70 -14.05 -16.08
CA ILE A 19 -5.44 -12.84 -15.68
C ILE A 19 -4.62 -12.02 -14.67
N GLU A 20 -3.94 -12.68 -13.73
CA GLU A 20 -3.04 -12.02 -12.79
C GLU A 20 -1.84 -11.36 -13.50
N ASP A 21 -1.23 -12.05 -14.47
CA ASP A 21 -0.14 -11.50 -15.28
C ASP A 21 -0.58 -10.25 -16.05
N LEU A 22 -1.77 -10.28 -16.65
CA LEU A 22 -2.34 -9.13 -17.35
C LEU A 22 -2.65 -7.97 -16.40
N PHE A 23 -3.09 -8.27 -15.17
CA PHE A 23 -3.33 -7.26 -14.16
C PHE A 23 -2.03 -6.58 -13.70
N ILE A 24 -0.97 -7.37 -13.45
CA ILE A 24 0.36 -6.85 -13.13
C ILE A 24 0.88 -5.99 -14.28
N GLU A 25 0.76 -6.45 -15.53
CA GLU A 25 1.19 -5.68 -16.69
C GLU A 25 0.40 -4.37 -16.85
N ALA A 26 -0.90 -4.37 -16.54
CA ALA A 26 -1.69 -3.15 -16.51
C ALA A 26 -1.19 -2.16 -15.46
N ILE A 27 -0.84 -2.62 -14.26
CA ILE A 27 -0.24 -1.77 -13.22
C ILE A 27 1.13 -1.25 -13.67
N LYS A 28 1.95 -2.06 -14.34
CA LYS A 28 3.24 -1.60 -14.89
C LYS A 28 3.08 -0.53 -15.98
N MET A 29 2.02 -0.60 -16.78
CA MET A 29 1.76 0.37 -17.84
C MET A 29 1.18 1.70 -17.33
N TYR A 30 0.26 1.65 -16.35
CA TYR A 30 -0.50 2.82 -15.89
C TYR A 30 -0.12 3.31 -14.48
N GLY A 31 0.55 2.48 -13.70
CA GLY A 31 1.05 2.83 -12.37
C GLY A 31 2.31 3.67 -12.43
N GLN A 32 2.87 3.93 -11.26
CA GLN A 32 4.11 4.68 -11.08
C GLN A 32 5.06 3.88 -10.18
N ASP A 33 6.36 4.12 -10.36
CA ASP A 33 7.39 3.56 -9.48
C ASP A 33 7.39 4.34 -8.16
N MET A 34 7.12 3.63 -7.07
CA MET A 34 7.08 4.19 -5.71
C MET A 34 7.92 3.32 -4.78
N TYR A 35 8.32 3.87 -3.63
CA TYR A 35 9.04 3.10 -2.61
C TYR A 35 8.09 2.72 -1.48
N TYR A 36 8.03 1.43 -1.19
CA TYR A 36 7.38 0.88 -0.01
C TYR A 36 8.38 0.80 1.14
N ILE A 37 8.03 1.36 2.29
CA ILE A 37 8.91 1.51 3.44
C ILE A 37 8.22 0.88 4.66
N PRO A 38 8.64 -0.31 5.08
CA PRO A 38 8.04 -0.98 6.23
C PRO A 38 8.42 -0.27 7.54
N ARG A 39 7.46 -0.15 8.46
CA ARG A 39 7.68 0.42 9.79
C ARG A 39 8.32 -0.59 10.73
N THR A 40 9.45 -0.28 11.35
CA THR A 40 10.02 -1.12 12.41
C THR A 40 9.71 -0.52 13.77
N LEU A 41 9.02 -1.28 14.63
CA LEU A 41 8.74 -0.86 16.00
C LEU A 41 9.94 -1.21 16.87
N VAL A 42 10.63 -0.21 17.41
CA VAL A 42 11.73 -0.41 18.35
C VAL A 42 11.20 -0.10 19.75
N SER A 43 11.15 -1.13 20.59
CA SER A 43 10.81 -0.99 22.00
C SER A 43 12.08 -0.74 22.80
N GLU A 44 12.26 0.49 23.31
CA GLU A 44 13.27 0.76 24.33
C GLU A 44 12.72 0.46 25.73
N ASP A 45 13.53 -0.29 26.48
CA ASP A 45 13.46 -0.64 27.90
C ASP A 45 12.12 -0.53 28.67
N THR A 46 11.54 -1.70 28.98
CA THR A 46 10.40 -1.86 29.92
C THR A 46 10.65 -1.38 31.36
N LEU A 47 11.88 -1.02 31.73
CA LEU A 47 12.23 -0.63 33.10
C LEU A 47 11.93 0.85 33.43
N MET A 48 11.94 1.75 32.43
CA MET A 48 11.75 3.20 32.65
C MET A 48 10.49 3.81 32.01
N GLY A 49 9.72 3.02 31.26
CA GLY A 49 8.46 3.49 30.67
C GLY A 49 8.64 4.55 29.59
N ASP A 50 9.76 4.49 28.88
CA ASP A 50 10.02 5.37 27.73
C ASP A 50 9.12 4.99 26.55
N ASP A 51 8.86 5.96 25.69
CA ASP A 51 7.90 5.82 24.59
C ASP A 51 8.43 4.86 23.51
N THR A 52 7.54 4.02 22.97
CA THR A 52 7.87 3.17 21.82
C THR A 52 7.97 4.04 20.59
N TYR A 53 9.08 3.92 19.86
CA TYR A 53 9.34 4.75 18.70
C TYR A 53 9.44 3.92 17.41
N SER A 54 9.15 4.56 16.28
CA SER A 54 9.11 3.93 14.95
C SER A 54 10.37 4.26 14.17
N GLU A 55 11.05 3.24 13.66
CA GLU A 55 12.21 3.39 12.78
C GLU A 55 11.88 2.88 11.37
N PHE A 56 12.40 3.56 10.35
CA PHE A 56 12.26 3.16 8.95
C PHE A 56 13.65 2.93 8.34
N ASN A 57 14.01 1.65 8.17
CA ASN A 57 15.38 1.24 7.85
C ASN A 57 15.50 0.50 6.49
N ASP A 58 14.39 0.32 5.77
CA ASP A 58 14.35 -0.36 4.47
C ASP A 58 13.41 0.40 3.53
N ALA A 59 13.73 0.43 2.25
CA ALA A 59 12.88 0.98 1.20
C ALA A 59 12.98 0.10 -0.05
N ARG A 60 11.83 -0.40 -0.51
CA ARG A 60 11.75 -1.28 -1.68
C ARG A 60 10.90 -0.66 -2.77
N MET A 61 11.46 -0.58 -3.98
CA MET A 61 10.74 -0.05 -5.13
C MET A 61 9.69 -1.05 -5.63
N ILE A 62 8.48 -0.57 -5.87
CA ILE A 62 7.37 -1.35 -6.40
C ILE A 62 6.47 -0.48 -7.28
N GLU A 63 5.89 -1.09 -8.31
CA GLU A 63 4.87 -0.45 -9.14
C GLU A 63 3.54 -0.35 -8.37
N ILE A 64 3.05 0.88 -8.22
CA ILE A 64 1.79 1.19 -7.53
C ILE A 64 0.86 1.94 -8.48
N TYR A 65 -0.38 1.50 -8.55
CA TYR A 65 -1.43 2.20 -9.29
C TYR A 65 -2.17 3.16 -8.37
N ILE A 66 -2.38 4.39 -8.83
CA ILE A 66 -3.19 5.38 -8.11
C ILE A 66 -4.65 5.17 -8.54
N LYS A 67 -5.46 4.59 -7.65
CA LYS A 67 -6.85 4.24 -7.96
C LYS A 67 -7.78 5.42 -7.84
N ASP A 68 -7.62 6.18 -6.77
CA ASP A 68 -8.45 7.32 -6.46
C ASP A 68 -7.63 8.35 -5.67
N VAL A 69 -7.90 9.62 -5.92
CA VAL A 69 -7.29 10.73 -5.20
C VAL A 69 -8.43 11.63 -4.75
N ASP A 70 -8.77 11.56 -3.47
CA ASP A 70 -9.81 12.38 -2.86
C ASP A 70 -9.15 13.54 -2.08
N GLY A 71 -9.64 14.77 -2.27
CA GLY A 71 -9.09 15.97 -1.60
C GLY A 71 -8.10 16.81 -2.42
N PHE A 72 -7.42 16.27 -3.45
CA PHE A 72 -6.42 17.02 -4.23
C PHE A 72 -6.96 17.83 -5.43
N SER A 73 -8.28 17.92 -5.65
CA SER A 73 -8.86 18.50 -6.87
C SER A 73 -8.98 20.03 -6.92
N GLY A 74 -8.40 20.77 -5.96
CA GLY A 74 -8.28 22.24 -6.05
C GLY A 74 -9.59 23.04 -6.01
N GLU A 75 -10.75 22.39 -5.86
CA GLU A 75 -12.02 23.05 -5.54
C GLU A 75 -12.23 23.04 -4.03
N VAL A 76 -11.58 23.99 -3.36
CA VAL A 76 -11.95 24.40 -2.00
C VAL A 76 -13.22 25.23 -2.13
N ASP A 77 -14.39 24.59 -2.11
CA ASP A 77 -15.56 25.30 -1.63
C ASP A 77 -16.57 24.39 -0.95
N VAL A 78 -17.12 24.92 0.15
CA VAL A 78 -18.27 24.45 0.92
C VAL A 78 -18.22 23.05 1.55
N ILE A 79 -17.61 22.93 2.75
CA ILE A 79 -18.21 22.31 3.98
C ILE A 79 -17.32 22.39 5.25
N SER A 80 -16.27 23.23 5.32
CA SER A 80 -15.50 23.40 6.59
C SER A 80 -16.22 24.15 7.74
N ARG A 81 -17.55 24.33 7.67
CA ARG A 81 -18.32 25.13 8.65
C ARG A 81 -18.62 24.41 9.98
N PHE A 82 -18.16 23.17 10.17
CA PHE A 82 -18.44 22.35 11.36
C PHE A 82 -17.19 21.87 12.13
N GLY A 83 -15.99 22.30 11.77
CA GLY A 83 -14.76 21.89 12.47
C GLY A 83 -14.39 20.42 12.27
N LEU A 84 -14.80 19.81 11.16
CA LEU A 84 -14.26 18.53 10.70
C LEU A 84 -13.05 18.81 9.82
N GLU A 85 -11.89 18.31 10.21
CA GLU A 85 -10.67 18.31 9.40
C GLU A 85 -10.87 17.32 8.25
N ILE A 86 -10.72 17.79 7.01
CA ILE A 86 -10.70 16.94 5.83
C ILE A 86 -9.22 16.60 5.63
N HIS A 87 -8.84 15.35 5.91
CA HIS A 87 -7.53 14.85 5.55
C HIS A 87 -7.58 14.42 4.08
N ASP A 88 -6.57 14.83 3.32
CA ASP A 88 -6.43 14.37 1.94
C ASP A 88 -6.14 12.87 1.95
N GLU A 89 -6.95 12.07 1.24
CA GLU A 89 -6.84 10.62 1.18
C GLU A 89 -6.50 10.17 -0.24
N ILE A 90 -5.50 9.30 -0.37
CA ILE A 90 -5.14 8.67 -1.64
C ILE A 90 -5.30 7.16 -1.52
N THR A 91 -5.91 6.55 -2.53
CA THR A 91 -6.04 5.09 -2.61
C THR A 91 -5.03 4.55 -3.60
N PHE A 92 -4.08 3.77 -3.08
CA PHE A 92 -3.08 3.04 -3.85
C PHE A 92 -3.48 1.58 -4.04
N THR A 93 -3.27 1.04 -5.23
CA THR A 93 -3.48 -0.38 -5.52
C THR A 93 -2.16 -1.03 -5.89
N VAL A 94 -1.83 -2.14 -5.22
CA VAL A 94 -0.64 -2.95 -5.49
C VAL A 94 -1.04 -4.39 -5.81
N ALA A 95 -0.37 -5.03 -6.77
CA ALA A 95 -0.64 -6.44 -7.08
C ALA A 95 -0.16 -7.37 -5.95
N VAL A 96 -1.00 -8.35 -5.58
CA VAL A 96 -0.69 -9.31 -4.49
C VAL A 96 0.62 -10.05 -4.74
N ARG A 97 0.84 -10.51 -5.97
CA ARG A 97 2.05 -11.25 -6.33
C ARG A 97 3.30 -10.39 -6.25
N ARG A 98 3.23 -9.15 -6.77
CA ARG A 98 4.35 -8.22 -6.73
C ARG A 98 4.73 -7.81 -5.32
N TYR A 99 3.74 -7.60 -4.46
CA TYR A 99 3.99 -7.35 -3.05
C TYR A 99 4.72 -8.53 -2.38
N ARG A 100 4.32 -9.78 -2.67
CA ARG A 100 5.01 -10.97 -2.15
C ARG A 100 6.43 -11.14 -2.69
N GLU A 101 6.66 -10.74 -3.94
CA GLU A 101 7.99 -10.73 -4.57
C GLU A 101 8.95 -9.71 -3.95
N LEU A 102 8.45 -8.78 -3.12
CA LEU A 102 9.33 -7.94 -2.33
C LEU A 102 10.18 -8.76 -1.37
N ASP A 103 9.72 -9.94 -0.93
CA ASP A 103 10.48 -10.89 -0.08
C ASP A 103 10.90 -10.31 1.28
N PHE A 104 9.91 -9.89 2.08
CA PHE A 104 10.14 -9.55 3.50
C PHE A 104 10.39 -10.85 4.29
N SER A 105 11.65 -11.27 4.35
CA SER A 105 12.08 -12.55 4.89
C SER A 105 12.63 -12.47 6.34
N THR A 106 12.61 -11.30 6.97
CA THR A 106 13.10 -11.16 8.34
C THR A 106 12.20 -11.93 9.30
N THR A 107 12.77 -12.50 10.37
CA THR A 107 12.01 -13.31 11.33
C THR A 107 10.87 -12.50 11.97
N GLU A 108 11.07 -11.20 12.17
CA GLU A 108 10.08 -10.25 12.68
C GLU A 108 8.95 -9.99 11.68
N ASP A 109 9.27 -9.84 10.38
CA ASP A 109 8.27 -9.64 9.31
C ASP A 109 7.36 -10.85 9.10
N ILE A 110 7.92 -12.06 9.24
CA ILE A 110 7.16 -13.31 9.15
C ILE A 110 6.21 -13.46 10.35
N ALA A 111 6.65 -13.04 11.54
CA ALA A 111 5.83 -13.09 12.75
C ALA A 111 4.67 -12.09 12.70
N ASP A 112 4.89 -10.90 12.14
CA ASP A 112 3.84 -9.89 11.94
C ASP A 112 2.88 -10.23 10.80
N GLY A 113 3.31 -11.06 9.83
CA GLY A 113 2.53 -11.42 8.65
C GLY A 113 2.66 -10.39 7.51
N ARG A 114 3.65 -9.50 7.59
CA ARG A 114 4.01 -8.51 6.55
C ARG A 114 4.38 -9.14 5.22
N ASN A 115 4.90 -10.36 5.24
CA ASN A 115 5.20 -11.11 4.02
C ASN A 115 3.97 -11.42 3.14
N ARG A 116 2.76 -11.30 3.69
CA ARG A 116 1.51 -11.62 2.98
C ARG A 116 0.73 -10.39 2.61
N ILE A 117 0.73 -9.38 3.48
CA ILE A 117 -0.12 -8.21 3.32
C ILE A 117 0.60 -6.95 3.81
N PRO A 118 0.44 -5.81 3.09
CA PRO A 118 0.87 -4.52 3.62
C PRO A 118 0.17 -4.22 4.95
N LYS A 119 0.83 -3.42 5.79
CA LYS A 119 0.36 -3.12 7.14
C LYS A 119 0.09 -1.63 7.31
N GLU A 120 -0.80 -1.36 8.24
CA GLU A 120 -1.10 -0.01 8.69
C GLU A 120 0.13 0.60 9.38
N GLY A 121 0.38 1.87 9.12
CA GLY A 121 1.56 2.60 9.60
C GLY A 121 2.84 2.38 8.78
N ASP A 122 2.82 1.54 7.74
CA ASP A 122 3.91 1.52 6.76
C ASP A 122 3.79 2.76 5.84
N LEU A 123 4.93 3.19 5.26
CA LEU A 123 5.00 4.39 4.44
C LEU A 123 5.18 4.07 2.96
N ILE A 124 4.64 4.93 2.11
CA ILE A 124 4.83 4.91 0.66
C ILE A 124 5.41 6.27 0.26
N PHE A 125 6.62 6.27 -0.30
CA PHE A 125 7.23 7.46 -0.88
C PHE A 125 6.95 7.54 -2.37
N PHE A 126 6.40 8.67 -2.80
CA PHE A 126 6.19 8.96 -4.22
C PHE A 126 7.25 9.95 -4.74
N PRO A 127 8.24 9.50 -5.53
CA PRO A 127 9.36 10.35 -5.96
C PRO A 127 8.95 11.55 -6.82
N LEU A 128 7.85 11.47 -7.56
CA LEU A 128 7.40 12.56 -8.44
C LEU A 128 6.86 13.77 -7.65
N VAL A 129 6.27 13.51 -6.48
CA VAL A 129 5.66 14.53 -5.61
C VAL A 129 6.54 14.81 -4.39
N GLU A 130 7.64 14.06 -4.23
CA GLU A 130 8.58 14.16 -3.10
C GLU A 130 7.85 14.12 -1.75
N SER A 131 6.79 13.31 -1.67
CA SER A 131 5.90 13.23 -0.51
C SER A 131 5.78 11.79 0.00
N LEU A 132 5.70 11.67 1.33
CA LEU A 132 5.46 10.43 2.04
C LEU A 132 3.98 10.29 2.37
N PHE A 133 3.46 9.09 2.21
CA PHE A 133 2.09 8.73 2.54
C PHE A 133 2.09 7.58 3.55
N GLU A 134 1.33 7.70 4.62
CA GLU A 134 1.14 6.64 5.61
C GLU A 134 -0.10 5.81 5.28
N ILE A 135 0.04 4.49 5.34
CA ILE A 135 -1.08 3.57 5.14
C ILE A 135 -1.95 3.58 6.40
N ILE A 136 -3.15 4.13 6.30
CA ILE A 136 -4.12 4.15 7.42
C ILE A 136 -4.92 2.85 7.49
N THR A 137 -5.24 2.27 6.34
CA THR A 137 -6.12 1.11 6.26
C THR A 137 -5.81 0.35 4.99
N VAL A 138 -5.65 -0.96 5.13
CA VAL A 138 -5.53 -1.88 4.00
C VAL A 138 -6.86 -2.59 3.84
N ALA A 139 -7.46 -2.51 2.66
CA ALA A 139 -8.61 -3.31 2.31
C ALA A 139 -8.16 -4.78 2.08
N ASP A 140 -7.94 -5.50 3.17
CA ASP A 140 -7.62 -6.93 3.18
C ASP A 140 -8.87 -7.81 3.03
N GLN A 141 -10.03 -7.23 3.34
CA GLN A 141 -11.32 -7.90 3.38
C GLN A 141 -12.28 -7.37 2.31
N PRO A 142 -13.24 -8.21 1.86
CA PRO A 142 -14.23 -7.93 0.80
C PRO A 142 -15.22 -6.77 1.05
N TYR A 143 -14.89 -5.83 1.94
CA TYR A 143 -15.70 -4.64 2.22
C TYR A 143 -15.30 -3.42 1.37
N GLY A 144 -14.22 -3.49 0.60
CA GLY A 144 -13.98 -2.61 -0.55
C GLY A 144 -14.49 -3.27 -1.83
N ASP A 145 -14.88 -2.47 -2.84
CA ASP A 145 -15.36 -2.86 -4.17
C ASP A 145 -14.33 -3.68 -5.01
N ILE A 146 -13.74 -4.73 -4.45
CA ILE A 146 -12.80 -5.62 -5.10
C ILE A 146 -13.57 -6.85 -5.56
N PHE A 147 -14.03 -6.81 -6.81
CA PHE A 147 -14.79 -7.90 -7.40
C PHE A 147 -13.86 -9.08 -7.70
N TYR A 148 -14.09 -10.23 -7.06
CA TYR A 148 -13.33 -11.46 -7.28
C TYR A 148 -13.65 -12.10 -8.63
N GLN A 149 -13.06 -11.58 -9.71
CA GLN A 149 -13.28 -12.11 -11.07
C GLN A 149 -12.83 -13.57 -11.20
N THR A 150 -11.83 -14.00 -10.42
CA THR A 150 -11.20 -15.33 -10.48
C THR A 150 -11.31 -16.14 -9.18
N GLY A 151 -12.04 -15.63 -8.18
CA GLY A 151 -12.11 -16.24 -6.84
C GLY A 151 -10.87 -16.04 -5.96
N SER A 152 -9.91 -15.21 -6.38
CA SER A 152 -8.74 -14.79 -5.59
C SER A 152 -8.56 -13.27 -5.68
N LEU A 153 -7.97 -12.68 -4.62
CA LEU A 153 -7.63 -11.27 -4.59
C LEU A 153 -6.42 -11.03 -5.51
N GLN A 154 -6.55 -10.10 -6.46
CA GLN A 154 -5.50 -9.80 -7.45
C GLN A 154 -4.68 -8.56 -7.06
N GLY A 155 -5.25 -7.64 -6.27
CA GLY A 155 -4.56 -6.49 -5.72
C GLY A 155 -5.03 -6.12 -4.33
N TYR A 156 -4.16 -5.47 -3.56
CA TYR A 156 -4.47 -4.82 -2.29
C TYR A 156 -4.74 -3.34 -2.56
N ASP A 157 -5.88 -2.86 -2.09
CA ASP A 157 -6.18 -1.43 -2.05
C ASP A 157 -5.79 -0.88 -0.68
N MET A 158 -4.94 0.13 -0.67
CA MET A 158 -4.36 0.77 0.52
C MET A 158 -4.83 2.23 0.53
N LYS A 159 -5.59 2.60 1.56
CA LYS A 159 -5.93 3.99 1.84
C LYS A 159 -4.78 4.61 2.60
N CYS A 160 -4.30 5.74 2.09
CA CYS A 160 -3.15 6.43 2.64
C CYS A 160 -3.46 7.91 2.83
N VAL A 161 -2.80 8.51 3.83
CA VAL A 161 -2.85 9.94 4.12
C VAL A 161 -1.46 10.52 4.01
N LEU A 162 -1.35 11.84 3.81
CA LEU A 162 -0.04 12.51 3.83
C LEU A 162 0.61 12.30 5.20
N PHE A 163 1.84 11.78 5.20
CA PHE A 163 2.57 11.57 6.45
C PHE A 163 3.14 12.89 6.96
N GLU A 164 2.84 13.21 8.21
CA GLU A 164 3.46 14.33 8.90
C GLU A 164 4.69 13.84 9.67
N TYR A 165 5.83 14.49 9.45
CA TYR A 165 7.04 14.20 10.20
C TYR A 165 6.81 14.46 11.68
N THR A 166 6.64 13.36 12.42
CA THR A 166 6.84 13.31 13.86
C THR A 166 8.30 12.91 14.12
N ASP A 167 8.81 13.00 15.35
CA ASP A 167 10.24 12.90 15.71
C ASP A 167 11.03 11.67 15.20
N GLN A 168 10.41 10.77 14.41
CA GLN A 168 10.79 9.88 13.29
C GLN A 168 12.27 9.65 12.87
N LYS A 169 12.82 8.42 12.91
CA LYS A 169 14.18 8.12 12.40
C LYS A 169 14.03 7.42 11.07
N PHE A 170 14.59 8.06 10.05
CA PHE A 170 14.68 7.54 8.70
C PHE A 170 16.15 7.19 8.45
N ASP A 171 16.44 5.93 8.15
CA ASP A 171 17.74 5.47 7.63
C ASP A 171 17.44 4.48 6.50
N THR A 172 16.70 4.96 5.50
CA THR A 172 16.17 4.14 4.41
C THR A 172 17.18 3.93 3.28
N GLY A 173 18.31 4.66 3.31
CA GLY A 173 19.32 4.66 2.25
C GLY A 173 18.93 5.42 0.99
N VAL A 174 17.80 6.13 0.98
CA VAL A 174 17.35 7.00 -0.12
C VAL A 174 17.52 8.46 0.31
N GLU A 175 18.43 9.21 -0.33
CA GLU A 175 18.74 10.62 0.01
C GLU A 175 17.53 11.57 -0.02
N ALA A 176 16.44 11.20 -0.69
CA ALA A 176 15.22 12.00 -0.75
C ALA A 176 14.29 11.78 0.47
N ILE A 177 14.57 10.79 1.31
CA ILE A 177 13.72 10.34 2.42
C ILE A 177 14.45 10.49 3.77
N ASP A 178 15.77 10.37 3.79
CA ASP A 178 16.67 10.56 4.95
C ASP A 178 16.97 12.05 5.21
#